data_AF-A0A5C6CCN6-F1
#
_entry.id   AF-A0A5C6CCN6-F1
#
_cell.length_a   1.000
_cell.length_b   1.000
_cell.length_c   1.000
_cell.angle_alpha   90.00
_cell.angle_beta   90.00
_cell.angle_gamma   90.00
#
_symmetry.space_group_name_H-M   'P 1'
#
loop_
_entity.id
_entity.type
_entity.pdbx_description
1 polymer ?
#
loop_
_entity_poly.entity_id
_entity_poly.type
_entity_poly.pdbx_seq_one_letter_code
_entity_poly.pdbx_strand_id
1 'polypeptide(L)' 'MEIQLPTDQQAIVEDMVASGRFSSVNEAISAGVRLLASTEALRQEVQLGIEQADRGEVIDHDTVFSRLRTVAASAQG' A
#
# COMPACT_ATOMS: atom_id res chain seq x y z
N MET A 1 22.79 0.03 -10.15
CA MET A 1 22.58 1.43 -9.72
C MET A 1 23.05 1.50 -8.29
N GLU A 2 23.86 2.50 -7.95
CA GLU A 2 24.36 2.72 -6.59
C GLU A 2 23.65 3.95 -6.01
N ILE A 3 23.01 3.78 -4.85
CA ILE A 3 22.27 4.85 -4.17
C ILE A 3 23.02 5.13 -2.87
N GLN A 4 23.49 6.37 -2.74
CA GLN A 4 24.17 6.81 -1.53
C GLN A 4 23.14 7.35 -0.55
N LEU A 5 23.04 6.69 0.60
CA LEU A 5 22.22 7.16 1.72
C LEU A 5 23.01 8.17 2.55
N PRO A 6 22.38 9.24 3.04
CA PRO A 6 22.93 10.07 4.12
C PRO A 6 23.32 9.24 5.35
N THR A 7 24.33 9.69 6.10
CA THR A 7 24.90 8.96 7.24
C THR A 7 23.86 8.63 8.32
N ASP A 8 22.93 9.53 8.58
CA ASP A 8 21.81 9.34 9.50
C ASP A 8 20.87 8.20 9.04
N GLN A 9 20.60 8.11 7.74
CA GLN A 9 19.78 7.04 7.17
C GLN A 9 20.51 5.68 7.19
N GLN A 10 21.82 5.68 6.97
CA GLN A 10 22.64 4.47 7.10
C GLN A 10 22.56 3.91 8.53
N ALA A 11 22.74 4.76 9.55
CA ALA A 11 22.66 4.36 10.94
C ALA A 11 21.30 3.75 11.31
N ILE A 12 20.19 4.30 10.77
CA ILE A 12 18.85 3.74 10.97
C ILE A 12 18.74 2.33 10.37
N VAL A 13 19.25 2.13 9.16
CA VAL A 13 19.18 0.81 8.49
C VAL A 13 20.07 -0.20 9.20
N GLU A 14 21.25 0.20 9.64
CA GLU A 14 22.16 -0.64 10.41
C GLU A 14 21.55 -1.08 11.75
N ASP A 15 20.88 -0.20 12.48
CA ASP A 15 20.17 -0.52 13.73
C ASP A 15 19.03 -1.54 13.49
N MET A 16 18.29 -1.40 12.38
CA MET A 16 17.25 -2.37 12.02
C MET A 16 17.81 -3.76 11.66
N VAL A 17 19.04 -3.84 11.15
CA VAL A 17 19.71 -5.12 10.92
C VAL A 17 20.29 -5.66 12.22
N ALA A 18 20.92 -4.82 13.05
CA ALA A 18 21.50 -5.20 14.34
C ALA A 18 20.44 -5.72 15.33
N SER A 19 19.23 -5.16 15.28
CA SER A 19 18.07 -5.65 16.05
C SER A 19 17.47 -6.95 15.53
N GLY A 20 17.95 -7.47 14.39
CA GLY A 20 17.45 -8.69 13.76
C GLY A 20 16.12 -8.52 13.02
N ARG A 21 15.62 -7.29 12.86
CA ARG A 21 14.38 -7.02 12.12
C ARG A 21 14.52 -7.31 10.63
N PHE A 22 15.72 -7.14 10.08
CA PHE A 22 16.08 -7.53 8.72
C PHE A 22 17.39 -8.31 8.71
N SER A 23 17.52 -9.24 7.76
CA SER A 23 18.72 -10.07 7.58
C SER A 23 19.88 -9.31 6.93
N SER A 24 19.60 -8.19 6.25
CA SER A 24 20.61 -7.36 5.60
C SER A 24 20.13 -5.94 5.34
N VAL A 25 21.09 -5.03 5.09
CA VAL A 25 20.84 -3.64 4.67
C VAL A 25 20.02 -3.58 3.39
N ASN A 26 20.34 -4.42 2.39
CA ASN A 26 19.61 -4.46 1.12
C ASN A 26 18.16 -4.90 1.29
N GLU A 27 17.88 -5.84 2.21
CA GLU A 27 16.52 -6.25 2.51
C GLU A 27 15.72 -5.11 3.13
N ALA A 28 16.30 -4.41 4.11
CA ALA A 28 15.67 -3.25 4.75
C ALA A 28 15.36 -2.13 3.75
N ILE A 29 16.32 -1.82 2.85
CA ILE A 29 16.12 -0.82 1.79
C ILE A 29 15.02 -1.26 0.82
N SER A 30 15.05 -2.53 0.38
CA SER A 30 14.02 -3.09 -0.52
C SER A 30 12.62 -3.00 0.09
N ALA A 31 12.49 -3.32 1.39
CA ALA A 31 11.24 -3.17 2.13
C ALA A 31 10.78 -1.71 2.18
N GLY A 32 11.69 -0.77 2.43
CA GLY A 32 11.40 0.67 2.41
C GLY A 32 10.93 1.17 1.05
N VAL A 33 11.58 0.75 -0.04
CA VAL A 33 11.18 1.11 -1.41
C VAL A 33 9.80 0.54 -1.75
N ARG A 34 9.52 -0.72 -1.38
CA ARG A 34 8.19 -1.32 -1.57
C ARG A 34 7.12 -0.56 -0.81
N LEU A 35 7.38 -0.17 0.43
CA LEU A 35 6.44 0.61 1.23
C LEU A 35 6.16 1.97 0.58
N LEU A 36 7.19 2.66 0.10
CA LEU A 36 7.03 3.93 -0.61
C LEU A 36 6.18 3.75 -1.87
N ALA A 37 6.49 2.76 -2.69
CA ALA A 37 5.73 2.46 -3.91
C ALA A 37 4.25 2.15 -3.62
N SER A 38 3.97 1.32 -2.61
CA SER A 38 2.59 1.01 -2.20
C SER A 38 1.87 2.25 -1.66
N THR A 39 2.57 3.14 -0.95
CA THR A 39 1.98 4.37 -0.43
C THR A 39 1.62 5.34 -1.56
N GLU A 40 2.48 5.48 -2.57
CA GLU A 40 2.19 6.31 -3.75
C GLU A 40 1.02 5.74 -4.57
N ALA A 41 0.97 4.42 -4.76
CA ALA A 41 -0.15 3.76 -5.43
C ALA A 41 -1.47 4.00 -4.67
N LEU A 42 -1.47 3.81 -3.34
CA LEU A 42 -2.65 4.07 -2.52
C LEU A 42 -3.10 5.54 -2.59
N ARG A 43 -2.17 6.50 -2.58
CA ARG A 43 -2.51 7.93 -2.76
C ARG A 43 -3.23 8.17 -4.08
N GLN A 44 -2.78 7.55 -5.16
CA GLN A 44 -3.41 7.66 -6.47
C GLN A 44 -4.81 7.03 -6.48
N GLU A 45 -4.98 5.84 -5.90
CA GLU A 45 -6.27 5.16 -5.80
C GLU A 45 -7.29 5.96 -4.97
N VAL A 46 -6.85 6.51 -3.83
CA VAL A 46 -7.69 7.38 -2.99
C VAL A 46 -8.11 8.62 -3.75
N GLN A 47 -7.18 9.28 -4.44
CA GLN A 47 -7.47 10.47 -5.22
C GLN A 47 -8.48 10.18 -6.34
N LEU A 48 -8.32 9.05 -7.05
CA LEU A 48 -9.29 8.60 -8.04
C LEU A 48 -10.68 8.41 -7.42
N GLY A 49 -10.77 7.76 -6.26
CA GLY A 49 -12.04 7.55 -5.55
C GLY A 49 -12.72 8.86 -5.14
N ILE A 50 -11.95 9.86 -4.70
CA ILE A 50 -12.47 11.20 -4.40
C ILE A 50 -13.04 11.84 -5.66
N GLU A 51 -12.29 11.82 -6.76
CA GLU A 51 -12.75 12.42 -8.03
C GLU A 51 -13.99 11.72 -8.59
N GLN A 52 -14.09 10.39 -8.45
CA GLN A 52 -15.29 9.63 -8.77
C GLN A 52 -16.47 10.09 -7.91
N ALA A 53 -16.26 10.26 -6.60
CA ALA A 53 -17.30 10.72 -5.70
C ALA A 53 -17.78 12.13 -6.03
N ASP A 54 -16.87 13.05 -6.36
CA ASP A 54 -17.19 14.41 -6.79
C ASP A 54 -18.01 14.45 -8.09
N ARG A 55 -17.79 13.47 -8.99
CA ARG A 55 -18.62 13.29 -10.20
C ARG A 55 -19.95 12.57 -9.94
N GLY A 56 -20.23 12.19 -8.69
CA GLY A 56 -21.43 11.44 -8.32
C GLY A 56 -21.38 9.95 -8.68
N GLU A 57 -20.21 9.40 -9.00
CA GLU A 57 -19.98 7.97 -9.27
C GLU A 57 -19.93 7.13 -7.99
N VAL A 58 -20.82 7.43 -7.04
CA VAL A 58 -21.01 6.68 -5.80
C VAL A 58 -22.26 5.80 -5.91
N ILE A 59 -22.28 4.72 -5.14
CA ILE A 59 -23.44 3.87 -4.97
C ILE A 59 -23.83 3.86 -3.50
N ASP A 60 -25.13 3.87 -3.22
CA ASP A 60 -25.64 3.82 -1.85
C ASP A 60 -25.36 2.45 -1.21
N HIS A 61 -25.36 2.44 0.12
CA HIS A 61 -25.01 1.27 0.90
C HIS A 61 -25.97 0.09 0.66
N ASP A 62 -27.27 0.33 0.53
CA ASP A 62 -28.25 -0.73 0.30
C ASP A 62 -28.00 -1.43 -1.05
N THR A 63 -27.74 -0.64 -2.09
CA THR A 63 -27.36 -1.14 -3.42
C THR A 63 -26.06 -1.93 -3.38
N VAL A 64 -25.01 -1.44 -2.70
CA VAL A 64 -23.73 -2.16 -2.52
C VAL A 64 -23.96 -3.53 -1.90
N PHE A 65 -24.60 -3.57 -0.74
CA PHE A 65 -24.75 -4.82 0.01
C PHE A 65 -25.67 -5.82 -0.70
N SER A 66 -26.68 -5.34 -1.43
CA SER A 66 -27.51 -6.20 -2.27
C SER A 66 -26.68 -6.90 -3.36
N ARG A 67 -25.83 -6.15 -4.07
CA ARG A 67 -24.95 -6.71 -5.11
C ARG A 67 -23.95 -7.70 -4.53
N LEU A 68 -23.32 -7.38 -3.40
CA LEU A 68 -22.35 -8.27 -2.74
C LEU A 68 -22.97 -9.62 -2.33
N ARG A 69 -24.22 -9.61 -1.82
CA ARG A 69 -24.95 -10.85 -1.48
C ARG A 69 -25.18 -11.72 -2.72
N THR A 70 -25.56 -11.10 -3.85
CA THR A 70 -25.75 -11.84 -5.11
C THR A 70 -24.43 -12.48 -5.58
N VAL A 71 -23.33 -11.74 -5.56
CA VAL A 71 -22.00 -12.26 -5.96
C VAL A 71 -21.58 -13.41 -5.05
N ALA A 72 -21.72 -13.26 -3.73
CA ALA A 72 -21.36 -14.29 -2.76
C ALA A 72 -22.19 -15.57 -2.89
N ALA A 73 -23.46 -15.47 -3.32
CA ALA A 73 -24.31 -16.62 -3.59
C ALA A 73 -23.90 -17.35 -4.88
N SER A 74 -23.52 -16.61 -5.93
CA SER A 74 -23.06 -17.20 -7.21
C SER A 74 -21.69 -17.88 -7.13
N ALA A 75 -20.85 -17.53 -6.15
CA ALA A 75 -19.53 -18.16 -5.98
C ALA A 75 -19.59 -19.53 -5.27
N GLN A 76 -20.76 -19.92 -4.74
CA GLN A 76 -20.96 -21.16 -3.98
C GLN A 76 -21.71 -22.25 -4.77
N GLY A 77 -22.11 -21.98 -6.02
CA GLY A 77 -22.76 -22.94 -6.92
C GLY A 77 -21.86 -23.28 -8.09
#